data_AF-A0A2G8RV17-F1
#
_entry.id   AF-A0A2G8RV17-F1
#
_cell.length_a   1.000
_cell.length_b   1.000
_cell.length_c   1.000
_cell.angle_alpha   90.00
_cell.angle_beta   90.00
_cell.angle_gamma   90.00
#
_symmetry.space_group_name_H-M   'P 1'
#
loop_
_entity.id
_entity.type
_entity.pdbx_description
1 polymer ?
#
loop_
_entity_poly.entity_id
_entity_poly.type
_entity_poly.pdbx_seq_one_letter_code
_entity_poly.pdbx_strand_id
1 'polypeptide(L)'
;MSAFARPCLLAVFTAARALAYLDVADRPARSSRGHYSEHSTRSTSPDSASTYAVIFIPFAFSVSFLSMSHEHSHGPGQPTHSHGPPPQIMQQQQQQQQMVMRPPDPLMQALIEESFRPVQLALGPPENAIVLCGPHKQEKCTQCNVDYRALNRLSRILVANPNLRCPPPPQVVSQNLSAAVNNTKDEGNTMFKNGMHVQALQRYTMAASIAVQRPPWEAQQLMREELSMILSNRSAAFFEAGDFLSALVDAETVITLKRPWSKGHFRKARSLMKLNKYHEAKEAIQLGLSFEPNNQEMLQMLADIESHLTTSAKSFEQPSQPIPVS
;
A
#
# COMPACT_ATOMS: atom_id res chain seq x y z
N MET A 1 -8.76 39.81 -8.84
CA MET A 1 -8.49 38.43 -9.31
C MET A 1 -7.92 37.62 -8.15
N SER A 2 -8.76 37.04 -7.28
CA SER A 2 -8.31 36.12 -6.20
C SER A 2 -9.51 35.51 -5.46
N ALA A 3 -10.14 34.47 -5.99
CA ALA A 3 -11.20 33.74 -5.27
C ALA A 3 -11.53 32.36 -5.88
N PHE A 4 -10.56 31.45 -6.08
CA PHE A 4 -10.88 30.07 -6.54
C PHE A 4 -10.00 28.93 -5.97
N ALA A 5 -9.24 29.17 -4.88
CA ALA A 5 -8.32 28.16 -4.32
C ALA A 5 -8.80 27.49 -3.01
N ARG A 6 -10.10 27.53 -2.68
CA ARG A 6 -10.62 27.04 -1.38
C ARG A 6 -11.31 25.66 -1.30
N PRO A 7 -11.49 24.81 -2.34
CA PRO A 7 -12.08 23.48 -2.13
C PRO A 7 -11.08 22.31 -2.00
N CYS A 8 -9.78 22.45 -2.31
CA CYS A 8 -8.88 21.29 -2.38
C CYS A 8 -8.37 20.76 -1.03
N LEU A 9 -8.13 21.62 -0.03
CA LEU A 9 -7.62 21.17 1.27
C LEU A 9 -8.69 20.47 2.13
N LEU A 10 -9.95 20.90 2.03
CA LEU A 10 -11.02 20.31 2.86
C LEU A 10 -11.32 18.85 2.49
N ALA A 11 -11.13 18.46 1.22
CA ALA A 11 -11.30 17.10 0.73
C ALA A 11 -10.21 16.14 1.24
N VAL A 12 -8.98 16.64 1.48
CA VAL A 12 -7.88 15.86 2.05
C VAL A 12 -8.14 15.55 3.54
N PHE A 13 -8.76 16.47 4.27
CA PHE A 13 -9.11 16.27 5.69
C PHE A 13 -10.34 15.37 5.90
N THR A 14 -11.32 15.36 5.00
CA THR A 14 -12.42 14.38 5.04
C THR A 14 -11.98 12.97 4.67
N ALA A 15 -10.99 12.82 3.77
CA ALA A 15 -10.39 11.51 3.46
C ALA A 15 -9.55 10.94 4.62
N ALA A 16 -8.86 11.79 5.39
CA ALA A 16 -8.15 11.37 6.60
C ALA A 16 -9.10 10.82 7.68
N ARG A 17 -10.35 11.28 7.72
CA ARG A 17 -11.40 10.77 8.61
C ARG A 17 -11.91 9.38 8.18
N ALA A 18 -11.76 9.01 6.90
CA ALA A 18 -12.11 7.68 6.37
C ALA A 18 -11.00 6.64 6.56
N LEU A 19 -9.72 7.04 6.60
CA LEU A 19 -8.61 6.10 6.84
C LEU A 19 -8.51 5.61 8.29
N ALA A 20 -9.05 6.38 9.25
CA ALA A 20 -9.19 5.92 10.63
C ALA A 20 -10.21 4.76 10.80
N TYR A 21 -11.06 4.50 9.79
CA TYR A 21 -12.01 3.38 9.83
C TYR A 21 -11.40 2.01 9.54
N LEU A 22 -10.24 1.95 8.87
CA LEU A 22 -9.63 0.68 8.47
C LEU A 22 -8.67 0.10 9.51
N ASP A 23 -8.25 0.89 10.51
CA ASP A 23 -7.26 0.47 11.52
C ASP A 23 -7.90 -0.11 12.81
N VAL A 24 -9.23 -0.09 12.91
CA VAL A 24 -9.98 -0.63 14.06
C VAL A 24 -10.43 -2.09 13.82
N ALA A 25 -10.40 -2.59 12.58
CA ALA A 25 -10.97 -3.88 12.24
C ALA A 25 -10.06 -5.10 12.48
N ASP A 26 -8.79 -4.92 12.91
CA ASP A 26 -7.81 -6.02 12.96
C ASP A 26 -7.01 -6.14 14.26
N ARG A 27 -7.66 -5.91 15.42
CA ARG A 27 -7.07 -6.29 16.72
C ARG A 27 -7.68 -7.59 17.26
N PRO A 28 -6.88 -8.63 17.51
CA PRO A 28 -7.36 -9.84 18.16
C PRO A 28 -7.71 -9.57 19.62
N ALA A 29 -8.86 -10.14 20.04
CA ALA A 29 -9.41 -10.04 21.39
C ALA A 29 -8.39 -10.45 22.46
N ARG A 30 -8.10 -9.57 23.41
CA ARG A 30 -7.35 -9.92 24.62
C ARG A 30 -8.31 -9.96 25.81
N SER A 31 -8.58 -11.18 26.25
CA SER A 31 -9.32 -11.50 27.47
C SER A 31 -8.52 -11.05 28.70
N SER A 32 -9.12 -10.24 29.56
CA SER A 32 -8.73 -10.16 30.98
C SER A 32 -9.95 -9.83 31.84
N ARG A 33 -10.33 -10.81 32.69
CA ARG A 33 -11.31 -10.71 33.78
C ARG A 33 -10.74 -9.93 34.97
N GLY A 34 -11.63 -9.17 35.65
CA GLY A 34 -11.51 -8.69 37.05
C GLY A 34 -10.59 -7.47 37.22
N HIS A 35 -10.89 -6.43 38.01
CA HIS A 35 -11.78 -6.29 39.17
C HIS A 35 -12.33 -4.84 39.24
N TYR A 36 -13.57 -4.72 39.71
CA TYR A 36 -14.23 -3.49 40.13
C TYR A 36 -13.63 -2.95 41.44
N SER A 37 -13.46 -1.62 41.54
CA SER A 37 -13.59 -0.89 42.81
C SER A 37 -13.88 0.60 42.53
N GLU A 38 -15.01 1.07 43.05
CA GLU A 38 -15.54 2.43 43.01
C GLU A 38 -14.85 3.37 44.04
N HIS A 39 -15.25 4.66 43.97
CA HIS A 39 -14.95 5.82 44.84
C HIS A 39 -13.74 6.68 44.40
N SER A 40 -13.75 8.02 44.40
CA SER A 40 -14.67 9.03 44.94
C SER A 40 -14.45 10.41 44.28
N THR A 41 -15.56 11.12 44.09
CA THR A 41 -15.84 12.58 44.05
C THR A 41 -14.75 13.67 43.94
N ARG A 42 -14.95 14.53 42.92
CA ARG A 42 -15.16 16.01 42.95
C ARG A 42 -14.04 16.94 43.49
N SER A 43 -13.56 17.85 42.63
CA SER A 43 -13.68 19.31 42.84
C SER A 43 -13.17 20.13 41.65
N THR A 44 -13.90 21.19 41.35
CA THR A 44 -13.75 22.18 40.27
C THR A 44 -13.06 23.44 40.77
N SER A 45 -12.25 24.10 39.95
CA SER A 45 -12.28 25.56 39.73
C SER A 45 -11.35 25.99 38.58
N PRO A 46 -11.59 27.16 37.94
CA PRO A 46 -11.26 27.46 36.56
C PRO A 46 -10.05 28.41 36.41
N ASP A 47 -9.46 28.46 35.20
CA ASP A 47 -9.08 29.70 34.49
C ASP A 47 -7.98 29.44 33.44
N SER A 48 -8.36 29.52 32.16
CA SER A 48 -7.65 30.29 31.12
C SER A 48 -8.37 30.10 29.80
N ALA A 49 -9.07 31.14 29.35
CA ALA A 49 -9.76 31.18 28.08
C ALA A 49 -8.76 31.06 26.92
N SER A 50 -8.82 29.95 26.18
CA SER A 50 -8.24 29.85 24.84
C SER A 50 -9.39 29.82 23.84
N THR A 51 -9.46 30.84 23.03
CA THR A 51 -10.54 31.11 22.06
C THR A 51 -10.59 30.01 21.00
N TYR A 52 -11.51 29.05 21.17
CA TYR A 52 -11.88 28.12 20.11
C TYR A 52 -12.91 28.80 19.19
N ALA A 53 -12.46 29.26 18.02
CA ALA A 53 -13.37 29.70 16.97
C ALA A 53 -14.00 28.47 16.28
N VAL A 54 -15.18 28.06 16.73
CA VAL A 54 -16.02 27.10 16.00
C VAL A 54 -16.74 27.88 14.90
N ILE A 55 -16.20 27.86 13.68
CA ILE A 55 -16.84 28.48 12.52
C ILE A 55 -17.96 27.54 12.04
N PHE A 56 -19.21 27.82 12.42
CA PHE A 56 -20.40 27.29 11.76
C PHE A 56 -20.73 28.18 10.55
N ILE A 57 -20.63 27.64 9.32
CA ILE A 57 -21.17 28.29 8.11
C ILE A 57 -22.34 27.45 7.60
N PRO A 58 -23.59 27.97 7.55
CA PRO A 58 -24.70 27.27 6.91
C PRO A 58 -24.57 27.41 5.39
N PHE A 59 -24.51 26.30 4.65
CA PHE A 59 -24.61 26.29 3.20
C PHE A 59 -26.08 26.28 2.78
N ALA A 60 -26.56 27.38 2.20
CA ALA A 60 -27.77 27.43 1.39
C ALA A 60 -27.37 27.48 -0.09
N PHE A 61 -27.72 26.45 -0.86
CA PHE A 61 -27.62 26.48 -2.33
C PHE A 61 -29.00 26.89 -2.89
N SER A 62 -29.05 28.03 -3.58
CA SER A 62 -30.18 28.39 -4.45
C SER A 62 -29.69 28.31 -5.89
N VAL A 63 -30.27 27.40 -6.68
CA VAL A 63 -29.98 27.27 -8.12
C VAL A 63 -31.10 27.97 -8.88
N SER A 64 -30.82 29.14 -9.43
CA SER A 64 -31.71 29.80 -10.40
C SER A 64 -31.45 29.21 -11.79
N PHE A 65 -32.40 28.47 -12.33
CA PHE A 65 -32.42 28.06 -13.75
C PHE A 65 -33.04 29.19 -14.59
N LEU A 66 -32.28 29.74 -15.54
CA LEU A 66 -32.86 30.51 -16.65
C LEU A 66 -33.52 29.54 -17.64
N SER A 67 -34.82 29.72 -17.85
CA SER A 67 -35.57 29.10 -18.95
C SER A 67 -35.41 29.95 -20.21
N MET A 68 -35.04 29.33 -21.33
CA MET A 68 -35.22 29.89 -22.67
C MET A 68 -36.20 28.98 -23.42
N SER A 69 -37.42 29.47 -23.59
CA SER A 69 -38.49 28.88 -24.39
C SER A 69 -38.35 29.28 -25.87
N HIS A 70 -38.55 28.32 -26.78
CA HIS A 70 -38.79 28.59 -28.19
C HIS A 70 -40.02 27.80 -28.65
N GLU A 71 -41.09 28.52 -28.99
CA GLU A 71 -42.32 28.02 -29.62
C GLU A 71 -42.17 27.97 -31.16
N HIS A 72 -42.90 27.05 -31.82
CA HIS A 72 -43.49 27.13 -33.17
C HIS A 72 -44.51 25.96 -33.33
N SER A 73 -45.83 26.20 -33.28
CA SER A 73 -46.83 26.55 -34.34
C SER A 73 -47.39 25.37 -35.17
N HIS A 74 -48.73 25.28 -35.22
CA HIS A 74 -49.57 24.15 -35.68
C HIS A 74 -50.01 24.24 -37.16
N GLY A 75 -50.46 23.10 -37.73
CA GLY A 75 -51.30 23.00 -38.93
C GLY A 75 -52.20 21.73 -38.94
N PRO A 76 -53.34 21.69 -39.67
CA PRO A 76 -54.60 21.08 -39.17
C PRO A 76 -55.09 19.80 -39.91
N GLY A 77 -55.92 18.99 -39.23
CA GLY A 77 -56.73 17.90 -39.83
C GLY A 77 -57.30 16.91 -38.79
N GLN A 78 -58.63 16.80 -38.70
CA GLN A 78 -59.45 15.88 -37.86
C GLN A 78 -60.32 14.97 -38.79
N PRO A 79 -61.07 13.91 -38.36
CA PRO A 79 -61.48 13.53 -36.99
C PRO A 79 -61.48 12.01 -36.62
N THR A 80 -61.64 11.77 -35.31
CA THR A 80 -62.35 10.67 -34.59
C THR A 80 -61.93 9.20 -34.76
N HIS A 81 -61.53 8.54 -33.66
CA HIS A 81 -62.15 7.28 -33.17
C HIS A 81 -61.81 7.00 -31.68
N SER A 82 -62.90 6.82 -30.90
CA SER A 82 -63.09 6.00 -29.68
C SER A 82 -61.99 5.82 -28.62
N HIS A 83 -62.33 6.25 -27.40
CA HIS A 83 -61.60 6.02 -26.16
C HIS A 83 -61.58 4.54 -25.72
N GLY A 84 -60.37 4.02 -25.50
CA GLY A 84 -60.08 2.93 -24.56
C GLY A 84 -58.89 3.35 -23.69
N PRO A 85 -58.85 3.02 -22.38
CA PRO A 85 -57.78 3.50 -21.51
C PRO A 85 -56.47 2.78 -21.88
N PRO A 86 -55.35 3.50 -22.08
CA PRO A 86 -54.07 2.87 -22.35
C PRO A 86 -53.48 2.28 -21.05
N PRO A 87 -52.70 1.18 -21.14
CA PRO A 87 -52.04 0.58 -20.00
C PRO A 87 -50.99 1.55 -19.43
N GLN A 88 -50.88 1.57 -18.10
CA GLN A 88 -49.92 2.39 -17.35
C GLN A 88 -48.50 2.10 -17.82
N ILE A 89 -47.92 3.05 -18.56
CA ILE A 89 -46.48 3.11 -18.79
C ILE A 89 -45.84 3.41 -17.44
N MET A 90 -45.08 2.45 -16.90
CA MET A 90 -44.16 2.66 -15.79
C MET A 90 -43.25 3.84 -16.11
N GLN A 91 -43.56 5.02 -15.57
CA GLN A 91 -42.56 6.04 -15.34
C GLN A 91 -41.60 5.48 -14.29
N GLN A 92 -40.51 4.85 -14.73
CA GLN A 92 -39.30 4.85 -13.93
C GLN A 92 -38.88 6.30 -13.79
N GLN A 93 -39.35 6.94 -12.71
CA GLN A 93 -38.71 8.13 -12.18
C GLN A 93 -37.22 7.79 -12.05
N GLN A 94 -36.39 8.44 -12.84
CA GLN A 94 -34.98 8.61 -12.53
C GLN A 94 -34.91 9.35 -11.19
N GLN A 95 -35.01 8.61 -10.09
CA GLN A 95 -34.52 9.06 -8.81
C GLN A 95 -33.01 9.21 -9.02
N GLN A 96 -32.58 10.42 -9.34
CA GLN A 96 -31.28 10.89 -8.91
C GLN A 96 -31.26 10.67 -7.40
N GLN A 97 -30.76 9.51 -6.96
CA GLN A 97 -30.36 9.32 -5.58
C GLN A 97 -29.26 10.34 -5.33
N GLN A 98 -29.66 11.54 -4.90
CA GLN A 98 -28.80 12.37 -4.08
C GLN A 98 -28.30 11.43 -3.00
N MET A 99 -27.00 11.12 -3.01
CA MET A 99 -26.36 10.42 -1.91
C MET A 99 -26.48 11.33 -0.69
N VAL A 100 -27.62 11.26 0.00
CA VAL A 100 -27.80 11.88 1.29
C VAL A 100 -26.81 11.16 2.19
N MET A 101 -25.70 11.83 2.50
CA MET A 101 -24.77 11.35 3.51
C MET A 101 -25.57 11.16 4.78
N ARG A 102 -25.86 9.91 5.13
CA ARG A 102 -26.52 9.61 6.40
C ARG A 102 -25.62 10.15 7.51
N PRO A 103 -26.18 10.86 8.50
CA PRO A 103 -25.40 11.28 9.65
C PRO A 103 -24.78 10.04 10.29
N PRO A 104 -23.53 10.12 10.77
CA PRO A 104 -22.90 9.00 11.45
C PRO A 104 -23.75 8.59 12.66
N ASP A 105 -23.82 7.28 12.90
CA ASP A 105 -24.51 6.72 14.06
C ASP A 105 -24.02 7.41 15.35
N PRO A 106 -24.91 7.94 16.20
CA PRO A 106 -24.54 8.60 17.45
C PRO A 106 -23.59 7.77 18.33
N LEU A 107 -23.74 6.44 18.36
CA LEU A 107 -22.84 5.57 19.13
C LEU A 107 -21.43 5.56 18.53
N MET A 108 -21.34 5.49 17.21
CA MET A 108 -20.08 5.52 16.47
C MET A 108 -19.38 6.89 16.62
N GLN A 109 -20.15 7.97 16.61
CA GLN A 109 -19.64 9.31 16.86
C GLN A 109 -19.08 9.46 18.28
N ALA A 110 -19.77 8.93 19.30
CA ALA A 110 -19.28 8.91 20.68
C ALA A 110 -17.97 8.11 20.83
N LEU A 111 -17.84 6.95 20.18
CA LEU A 111 -16.62 6.14 20.19
C LEU A 111 -15.43 6.86 19.52
N ILE A 112 -15.70 7.60 18.44
CA ILE A 112 -14.68 8.43 17.78
C ILE A 112 -14.22 9.55 18.71
N GLU A 113 -15.14 10.23 19.39
CA GLU A 113 -14.82 11.33 20.30
C GLU A 113 -14.07 10.85 21.55
N GLU A 114 -14.44 9.70 22.10
CA GLU A 114 -13.74 9.08 23.24
C GLU A 114 -12.28 8.74 22.90
N SER A 115 -12.04 8.25 21.69
CA SER A 115 -10.72 7.84 21.22
C SER A 115 -9.91 8.95 20.56
N PHE A 116 -10.53 10.09 20.23
CA PHE A 116 -9.85 11.20 19.59
C PHE A 116 -8.77 11.79 20.51
N ARG A 117 -7.56 11.94 19.98
CA ARG A 117 -6.44 12.60 20.65
C ARG A 117 -5.94 13.71 19.73
N PRO A 118 -5.98 14.98 20.17
CA PRO A 118 -5.47 16.07 19.36
C PRO A 118 -3.96 15.92 19.20
N VAL A 119 -3.47 16.06 17.96
CA VAL A 119 -2.04 16.01 17.65
C VAL A 119 -1.60 17.38 17.17
N GLN A 120 -0.56 17.92 17.79
CA GLN A 120 0.03 19.18 17.34
C GLN A 120 0.83 18.93 16.06
N LEU A 121 0.38 19.53 14.94
CA LEU A 121 1.03 19.44 13.64
C LEU A 121 1.47 20.82 13.15
N ALA A 122 2.40 20.82 12.21
CA ALA A 122 2.83 21.98 11.45
C ALA A 122 2.72 21.66 9.95
N LEU A 123 2.47 22.69 9.15
CA LEU A 123 2.40 22.56 7.70
C LEU A 123 3.66 23.17 7.07
N GLY A 124 4.24 22.44 6.14
CA GLY A 124 5.45 22.80 5.40
C GLY A 124 5.17 23.05 3.91
N PRO A 125 6.12 23.66 3.19
CA PRO A 125 5.98 24.00 1.78
C PRO A 125 6.00 22.76 0.86
N PRO A 126 5.51 22.88 -0.40
CA PRO A 126 4.86 24.07 -0.98
C PRO A 126 3.42 24.22 -0.47
N GLU A 127 2.95 25.46 -0.27
CA GLU A 127 1.53 25.78 0.03
C GLU A 127 0.87 24.90 1.12
N ASN A 128 1.59 24.60 2.21
CA ASN A 128 1.10 23.75 3.29
C ASN A 128 0.84 22.28 2.91
N ALA A 129 1.51 21.78 1.85
CA ALA A 129 1.35 20.41 1.36
C ALA A 129 2.04 19.33 2.21
N ILE A 130 2.97 19.69 3.08
CA ILE A 130 3.70 18.71 3.90
C ILE A 130 3.26 18.83 5.36
N VAL A 131 2.92 17.70 5.99
CA VAL A 131 2.63 17.64 7.42
C VAL A 131 3.91 17.27 8.18
N LEU A 132 4.19 18.05 9.21
CA LEU A 132 5.31 17.89 10.12
C LEU A 132 4.78 17.83 11.55
N CYS A 133 5.54 17.20 12.45
CA CYS A 133 5.20 17.29 13.86
C CYS A 133 5.33 18.76 14.35
N GLY A 134 4.43 19.16 15.25
CA GLY A 134 4.41 20.51 15.82
C GLY A 134 5.75 20.96 16.41
N PRO A 135 6.33 20.23 17.37
CA PRO A 135 7.52 20.69 18.10
C PRO A 135 8.82 20.54 17.29
N HIS A 136 9.04 19.39 16.64
CA HIS A 136 10.34 19.08 16.01
C HIS A 136 10.38 19.35 14.50
N LYS A 137 9.24 19.68 13.87
CA LYS A 137 9.13 19.94 12.43
C LYS A 137 9.67 18.79 11.56
N GLN A 138 9.46 17.55 11.99
CA GLN A 138 9.88 16.34 11.27
C GLN A 138 8.68 15.60 10.68
N GLU A 139 8.86 15.00 9.49
CA GLU A 139 7.85 14.12 8.89
C GLU A 139 7.70 12.81 9.67
N LYS A 140 8.79 12.26 10.19
CA LYS A 140 8.79 11.13 11.13
C LYS A 140 9.52 11.55 12.38
N CYS A 141 8.83 11.47 13.52
CA CYS A 141 9.39 11.90 14.80
C CYS A 141 9.18 10.80 15.84
N THR A 142 10.27 10.21 16.32
CA THR A 142 10.25 9.21 17.39
C THR A 142 9.82 9.79 18.72
N GLN A 143 10.18 11.05 19.00
CA GLN A 143 9.84 11.74 20.25
C GLN A 143 8.33 12.02 20.37
N CYS A 144 7.68 12.39 19.26
CA CYS A 144 6.24 12.61 19.21
C CYS A 144 5.45 11.34 18.88
N ASN A 145 6.14 10.23 18.56
CA ASN A 145 5.55 9.00 18.05
C ASN A 145 4.59 9.21 16.85
N VAL A 146 5.04 9.99 15.85
CA VAL A 146 4.26 10.27 14.62
C VAL A 146 5.06 9.93 13.36
N ASP A 147 4.36 9.46 12.32
CA ASP A 147 4.93 9.18 11.00
C ASP A 147 3.97 9.67 9.89
N TYR A 148 4.26 10.86 9.35
CA TYR A 148 3.50 11.47 8.27
C TYR A 148 4.03 11.11 6.88
N ARG A 149 5.02 10.21 6.75
CA ARG A 149 5.66 9.93 5.44
C ARG A 149 4.68 9.44 4.38
N ALA A 150 3.73 8.58 4.77
CA ALA A 150 2.70 8.09 3.86
C ALA A 150 1.71 9.20 3.44
N LEU A 151 1.28 10.04 4.39
CA LEU A 151 0.42 11.19 4.13
C LEU A 151 1.09 12.21 3.22
N ASN A 152 2.35 12.54 3.51
CA ASN A 152 3.13 13.48 2.71
C ASN A 152 3.42 12.93 1.31
N ARG A 153 3.65 11.62 1.17
CA ARG A 153 3.74 10.97 -0.15
C ARG A 153 2.46 11.17 -0.95
N LEU A 154 1.29 10.91 -0.37
CA LEU A 154 0.00 11.12 -1.04
C LEU A 154 -0.19 12.60 -1.41
N SER A 155 0.08 13.51 -0.47
CA SER A 155 -0.04 14.95 -0.71
C SER A 155 0.84 15.42 -1.87
N ARG A 156 2.10 14.99 -1.94
CA ARG A 156 2.99 15.31 -3.07
C ARG A 156 2.44 14.81 -4.41
N ILE A 157 1.84 13.63 -4.44
CA ILE A 157 1.22 13.08 -5.65
C ILE A 157 0.01 13.94 -6.07
N LEU A 158 -0.84 14.36 -5.13
CA LEU A 158 -2.01 15.20 -5.42
C LEU A 158 -1.60 16.61 -5.87
N VAL A 159 -0.59 17.21 -5.24
CA VAL A 159 -0.05 18.51 -5.64
C VAL A 159 0.57 18.46 -7.03
N ALA A 160 1.28 17.38 -7.37
CA ALA A 160 1.82 17.18 -8.71
C ALA A 160 0.74 16.96 -9.78
N ASN A 161 -0.49 16.61 -9.39
CA ASN A 161 -1.59 16.28 -10.29
C ASN A 161 -2.85 17.07 -9.92
N PRO A 162 -2.91 18.39 -10.18
CA PRO A 162 -3.99 19.27 -9.69
C PRO A 162 -5.39 18.91 -10.24
N ASN A 163 -5.46 18.19 -11.35
CA ASN A 163 -6.72 17.68 -11.92
C ASN A 163 -7.27 16.46 -11.14
N LEU A 164 -6.43 15.79 -10.35
CA LEU A 164 -6.80 14.62 -9.56
C LEU A 164 -7.36 15.07 -8.20
N ARG A 165 -8.68 15.31 -8.16
CA ARG A 165 -9.35 15.74 -6.92
C ARG A 165 -9.61 14.61 -5.93
N CYS A 166 -9.75 13.39 -6.43
CA CYS A 166 -9.88 12.19 -5.63
C CYS A 166 -9.09 11.06 -6.29
N PRO A 167 -8.54 10.13 -5.50
CA PRO A 167 -7.94 8.93 -6.04
C PRO A 167 -8.94 8.18 -6.94
N PRO A 168 -8.52 7.72 -8.12
CA PRO A 168 -9.36 6.90 -8.98
C PRO A 168 -9.59 5.52 -8.36
N PRO A 169 -10.59 4.76 -8.84
CA PRO A 169 -10.81 3.38 -8.41
C PRO A 169 -9.57 2.49 -8.62
N PRO A 170 -9.30 1.50 -7.75
CA PRO A 170 -8.09 0.68 -7.81
C PRO A 170 -7.89 -0.12 -9.11
N GLN A 171 -8.97 -0.34 -9.86
CA GLN A 171 -8.94 -1.04 -11.14
C GLN A 171 -8.32 -0.20 -12.27
N VAL A 172 -8.24 1.12 -12.11
CA VAL A 172 -7.64 2.02 -13.10
C VAL A 172 -6.13 2.05 -12.88
N VAL A 173 -5.43 1.18 -13.60
CA VAL A 173 -3.97 1.05 -13.56
C VAL A 173 -3.32 1.91 -14.64
N SER A 174 -2.24 2.61 -14.30
CA SER A 174 -1.42 3.33 -15.27
C SER A 174 -0.67 2.37 -16.20
N GLN A 175 -1.11 2.30 -17.46
CA GLN A 175 -0.47 1.47 -18.49
C GLN A 175 0.95 1.93 -18.81
N ASN A 176 1.18 3.25 -18.85
CA ASN A 176 2.50 3.82 -19.13
C ASN A 176 3.53 3.43 -18.05
N LEU A 177 3.12 3.39 -16.79
CA LEU A 177 4.00 2.99 -15.70
C LEU A 177 4.33 1.50 -15.78
N SER A 178 3.34 0.64 -16.03
CA SER A 178 3.56 -0.79 -16.24
C SER A 178 4.50 -1.05 -17.43
N ALA A 179 4.34 -0.31 -18.53
CA ALA A 179 5.24 -0.39 -19.68
C ALA A 179 6.67 0.04 -19.31
N ALA A 180 6.84 1.16 -18.58
CA ALA A 180 8.16 1.64 -18.15
C ALA A 180 8.88 0.62 -17.25
N VAL A 181 8.15 0.00 -16.30
CA VAL A 181 8.68 -1.06 -15.44
C VAL A 181 9.15 -2.25 -16.28
N ASN A 182 8.30 -2.74 -17.19
CA ASN A 182 8.61 -3.90 -18.02
C ASN A 182 9.77 -3.65 -18.99
N ASN A 183 9.77 -2.52 -19.69
CA ASN A 183 10.84 -2.15 -20.61
C ASN A 183 12.18 -2.06 -19.88
N THR A 184 12.23 -1.37 -18.73
CA THR A 184 13.47 -1.24 -17.94
C THR A 184 13.96 -2.59 -17.42
N LYS A 185 13.04 -3.46 -16.99
CA LYS A 185 13.36 -4.85 -16.60
C LYS A 185 13.93 -5.63 -17.77
N ASP A 186 13.36 -5.51 -18.97
CA ASP A 186 13.76 -6.26 -20.15
C ASP A 186 15.09 -5.80 -20.74
N GLU A 187 15.42 -4.53 -20.61
CA GLU A 187 16.77 -4.02 -20.84
C GLU A 187 17.78 -4.69 -19.88
N GLY A 188 17.44 -4.80 -18.60
CA GLY A 188 18.24 -5.52 -17.61
C GLY A 188 18.40 -7.01 -17.97
N ASN A 189 17.34 -7.65 -18.44
CA ASN A 189 17.37 -9.05 -18.90
C ASN A 189 18.32 -9.22 -20.10
N THR A 190 18.32 -8.26 -21.02
CA THR A 190 19.21 -8.26 -22.19
C THR A 190 20.68 -8.14 -21.76
N MET A 191 20.98 -7.19 -20.87
CA MET A 191 22.33 -7.04 -20.31
C MET A 191 22.79 -8.29 -19.55
N PHE A 192 21.89 -8.91 -18.79
CA PHE A 192 22.18 -10.13 -18.04
C PHE A 192 22.53 -11.30 -18.97
N LYS A 193 21.78 -11.49 -20.05
CA LYS A 193 22.06 -12.52 -21.07
C LYS A 193 23.41 -12.32 -21.77
N ASN A 194 23.85 -11.07 -21.91
CA ASN A 194 25.13 -10.72 -22.50
C ASN A 194 26.31 -10.78 -21.52
N GLY A 195 26.12 -11.30 -20.29
CA GLY A 195 27.18 -11.38 -19.27
C GLY A 195 27.51 -10.04 -18.59
N MET A 196 26.79 -8.96 -18.91
CA MET A 196 27.03 -7.63 -18.34
C MET A 196 26.29 -7.48 -17.00
N HIS A 197 26.67 -8.28 -15.99
CA HIS A 197 25.94 -8.40 -14.73
C HIS A 197 25.84 -7.07 -13.95
N VAL A 198 26.92 -6.29 -13.88
CA VAL A 198 26.93 -4.99 -13.17
C VAL A 198 25.99 -3.97 -13.82
N GLN A 199 25.93 -3.92 -15.14
CA GLN A 199 25.01 -3.03 -15.86
C GLN A 199 23.56 -3.50 -15.70
N ALA A 200 23.33 -4.81 -15.72
CA ALA A 200 22.01 -5.40 -15.45
C ALA A 200 21.50 -5.02 -14.05
N LEU A 201 22.36 -5.01 -13.02
CA LEU A 201 22.01 -4.58 -11.66
C LEU A 201 21.50 -3.13 -11.61
N GLN A 202 22.13 -2.23 -12.37
CA GLN A 202 21.68 -0.83 -12.47
C GLN A 202 20.27 -0.76 -13.07
N ARG A 203 20.03 -1.49 -14.17
CA ARG A 203 18.71 -1.54 -14.81
C ARG A 203 17.64 -2.16 -13.92
N TYR A 204 17.92 -3.27 -13.23
CA TYR A 204 16.94 -3.84 -12.30
C TYR A 204 16.65 -2.93 -11.11
N THR A 205 17.66 -2.23 -10.59
CA THR A 205 17.46 -1.25 -9.51
C THR A 205 16.59 -0.09 -9.98
N MET A 206 16.81 0.40 -11.20
CA MET A 206 15.94 1.41 -11.82
C MET A 206 14.51 0.89 -11.97
N ALA A 207 14.31 -0.32 -12.50
CA ALA A 207 12.99 -0.92 -12.65
C ALA A 207 12.26 -1.05 -11.31
N ALA A 208 12.97 -1.48 -10.25
CA ALA A 208 12.40 -1.56 -8.90
C ALA A 208 12.00 -0.18 -8.36
N SER A 209 12.82 0.85 -8.62
CA SER A 209 12.53 2.23 -8.22
C SER A 209 11.28 2.80 -8.90
N ILE A 210 11.03 2.41 -10.15
CA ILE A 210 9.83 2.80 -10.90
C ILE A 210 8.61 2.04 -10.35
N ALA A 211 8.74 0.74 -10.09
CA ALA A 211 7.64 -0.08 -9.56
C ALA A 211 7.13 0.45 -8.21
N VAL A 212 8.01 0.87 -7.30
CA VAL A 212 7.61 1.40 -5.99
C VAL A 212 7.00 2.81 -6.05
N GLN A 213 7.10 3.51 -7.19
CA GLN A 213 6.46 4.81 -7.41
C GLN A 213 4.98 4.71 -7.78
N ARG A 214 4.44 3.49 -7.94
CA ARG A 214 3.01 3.27 -8.15
C ARG A 214 2.17 4.06 -7.14
N PRO A 215 1.11 4.76 -7.60
CA PRO A 215 0.24 5.48 -6.70
C PRO A 215 -0.41 4.55 -5.68
N PRO A 216 -0.65 5.02 -4.44
CA PRO A 216 -1.14 4.17 -3.34
C PRO A 216 -2.57 3.64 -3.54
N TRP A 217 -3.33 4.18 -4.49
CA TRP A 217 -4.67 3.70 -4.83
C TRP A 217 -4.68 2.59 -5.86
N GLU A 218 -3.58 2.36 -6.60
CA GLU A 218 -3.49 1.21 -7.50
C GLU A 218 -3.41 -0.08 -6.68
N ALA A 219 -3.92 -1.18 -7.25
CA ALA A 219 -3.90 -2.48 -6.57
C ALA A 219 -2.47 -2.87 -6.14
N GLN A 220 -2.26 -2.98 -4.82
CA GLN A 220 -0.95 -3.31 -4.25
C GLN A 220 -0.39 -4.64 -4.78
N GLN A 221 -1.27 -5.57 -5.17
CA GLN A 221 -0.90 -6.86 -5.74
C GLN A 221 -0.06 -6.70 -7.02
N LEU A 222 -0.41 -5.75 -7.88
CA LEU A 222 0.33 -5.49 -9.12
C LEU A 222 1.77 -5.07 -8.83
N MET A 223 1.95 -4.11 -7.92
CA MET A 223 3.28 -3.66 -7.49
C MET A 223 4.09 -4.82 -6.91
N ARG A 224 3.47 -5.67 -6.06
CA ARG A 224 4.14 -6.83 -5.44
C ARG A 224 4.60 -7.83 -6.50
N GLU A 225 3.78 -8.10 -7.52
CA GLU A 225 4.12 -9.04 -8.58
C GLU A 225 5.31 -8.56 -9.42
N GLU A 226 5.26 -7.30 -9.88
CA GLU A 226 6.35 -6.69 -10.64
C GLU A 226 7.65 -6.64 -9.84
N LEU A 227 7.58 -6.14 -8.59
CA LEU A 227 8.74 -6.01 -7.73
C LEU A 227 9.35 -7.38 -7.41
N SER A 228 8.54 -8.41 -7.17
CA SER A 228 9.03 -9.78 -6.94
C SER A 228 9.82 -10.30 -8.14
N MET A 229 9.32 -10.11 -9.36
CA MET A 229 10.01 -10.54 -10.58
C MET A 229 11.36 -9.81 -10.76
N ILE A 230 11.36 -8.49 -10.56
CA ILE A 230 12.56 -7.65 -10.71
C ILE A 230 13.62 -8.04 -9.69
N LEU A 231 13.26 -8.16 -8.41
CA LEU A 231 14.19 -8.52 -7.34
C LEU A 231 14.72 -9.95 -7.49
N SER A 232 13.92 -10.89 -7.99
CA SER A 232 14.41 -12.25 -8.29
C SER A 232 15.47 -12.25 -9.41
N ASN A 233 15.29 -11.41 -10.43
CA ASN A 233 16.28 -11.26 -11.50
C ASN A 233 17.51 -10.49 -11.02
N ARG A 234 17.35 -9.48 -10.15
CA ARG A 234 18.44 -8.75 -9.52
C ARG A 234 19.27 -9.64 -8.59
N SER A 235 18.63 -10.49 -7.79
CA SER A 235 19.27 -11.54 -7.00
C SER A 235 20.15 -12.45 -7.87
N ALA A 236 19.64 -12.86 -9.04
CA ALA A 236 20.43 -13.65 -9.98
C ALA A 236 21.65 -12.87 -10.50
N ALA A 237 21.49 -11.60 -10.85
CA ALA A 237 22.58 -10.74 -11.31
C ALA A 237 23.64 -10.50 -10.24
N PHE A 238 23.25 -10.32 -8.97
CA PHE A 238 24.19 -10.22 -7.85
C PHE A 238 24.96 -11.52 -7.67
N PHE A 239 24.28 -12.66 -7.77
CA PHE A 239 24.90 -13.97 -7.67
C PHE A 239 25.96 -14.18 -8.76
N GLU A 240 25.65 -13.88 -10.03
CA GLU A 240 26.61 -14.01 -11.13
C GLU A 240 27.75 -12.97 -11.05
N ALA A 241 27.50 -11.82 -10.39
CA ALA A 241 28.54 -10.84 -10.07
C ALA A 241 29.42 -11.22 -8.85
N GLY A 242 29.13 -12.33 -8.17
CA GLY A 242 29.86 -12.79 -6.99
C GLY A 242 29.45 -12.16 -5.65
N ASP A 243 28.43 -11.28 -5.65
CA ASP A 243 27.90 -10.69 -4.42
C ASP A 243 26.74 -11.54 -3.87
N PHE A 244 27.11 -12.57 -3.12
CA PHE A 244 26.15 -13.54 -2.57
C PHE A 244 25.31 -12.97 -1.42
N LEU A 245 25.81 -11.96 -0.71
CA LEU A 245 25.06 -11.32 0.39
C LEU A 245 23.92 -10.47 -0.16
N SER A 246 24.18 -9.62 -1.15
CA SER A 246 23.12 -8.85 -1.81
C SER A 246 22.13 -9.75 -2.53
N ALA A 247 22.61 -10.84 -3.14
CA ALA A 247 21.75 -11.85 -3.75
C ALA A 247 20.79 -12.51 -2.74
N LEU A 248 21.28 -12.82 -1.53
CA LEU A 248 20.49 -13.37 -0.44
C LEU A 248 19.42 -12.38 0.04
N VAL A 249 19.79 -11.13 0.28
CA VAL A 249 18.85 -10.07 0.72
C VAL A 249 17.70 -9.90 -0.28
N ASP A 250 18.00 -9.87 -1.58
CA ASP A 250 16.96 -9.78 -2.61
C ASP A 250 16.07 -11.03 -2.60
N ALA A 251 16.63 -12.22 -2.45
CA ALA A 251 15.86 -13.47 -2.39
C ALA A 251 14.91 -13.53 -1.19
N GLU A 252 15.35 -13.07 -0.01
CA GLU A 252 14.50 -12.97 1.19
C GLU A 252 13.38 -11.95 1.03
N THR A 253 13.69 -10.82 0.39
CA THR A 253 12.70 -9.80 0.06
C THR A 253 11.63 -10.37 -0.87
N VAL A 254 12.03 -11.14 -1.89
CA VAL A 254 11.10 -11.83 -2.80
C VAL A 254 10.19 -12.80 -2.03
N ILE A 255 10.72 -13.57 -1.08
CA ILE A 255 9.91 -14.50 -0.27
C ILE A 255 8.91 -13.74 0.61
N THR A 256 9.26 -12.56 1.10
CA THR A 256 8.36 -11.70 1.88
C THR A 256 7.26 -11.10 1.01
N LEU A 257 7.57 -10.78 -0.25
CA LEU A 257 6.59 -10.25 -1.20
C LEU A 257 5.65 -11.33 -1.76
N LYS A 258 6.20 -12.50 -2.09
CA LYS A 258 5.51 -13.63 -2.74
C LYS A 258 6.02 -14.97 -2.22
N ARG A 259 5.64 -15.30 -0.98
CA ARG A 259 6.06 -16.54 -0.28
C ARG A 259 5.87 -17.85 -1.05
N PRO A 260 4.73 -18.11 -1.74
CA PRO A 260 4.51 -19.39 -2.42
C PRO A 260 5.31 -19.53 -3.73
N TRP A 261 6.22 -18.60 -4.05
CA TRP A 261 6.99 -18.65 -5.28
C TRP A 261 8.31 -19.40 -5.10
N SER A 262 8.40 -20.60 -5.66
CA SER A 262 9.56 -21.50 -5.58
C SER A 262 10.87 -20.82 -5.98
N LYS A 263 10.87 -20.02 -7.05
CA LYS A 263 12.06 -19.35 -7.56
C LYS A 263 12.75 -18.46 -6.51
N GLY A 264 11.99 -17.83 -5.61
CA GLY A 264 12.54 -17.06 -4.49
C GLY A 264 13.34 -17.93 -3.53
N HIS A 265 12.78 -19.08 -3.14
CA HIS A 265 13.44 -20.07 -2.28
C HIS A 265 14.69 -20.66 -2.92
N PHE A 266 14.64 -20.96 -4.23
CA PHE A 266 15.80 -21.44 -4.98
C PHE A 266 16.96 -20.42 -4.96
N ARG A 267 16.66 -19.14 -5.20
CA ARG A 267 17.67 -18.07 -5.16
C ARG A 267 18.28 -17.90 -3.76
N LYS A 268 17.45 -17.98 -2.71
CA LYS A 268 17.89 -17.93 -1.31
C LYS A 268 18.86 -19.08 -1.02
N ALA A 269 18.47 -20.32 -1.33
CA ALA A 269 19.31 -21.49 -1.09
C ALA A 269 20.63 -21.45 -1.87
N ARG A 270 20.59 -21.12 -3.17
CA ARG A 270 21.79 -20.99 -4.00
C ARG A 270 22.79 -20.00 -3.39
N SER A 271 22.30 -18.87 -2.90
CA SER A 271 23.12 -17.83 -2.25
C SER A 271 23.69 -18.31 -0.90
N LEU A 272 22.88 -18.98 -0.09
CA LEU A 272 23.31 -19.56 1.20
C LEU A 272 24.38 -20.65 1.03
N MET A 273 24.30 -21.47 -0.02
CA MET A 273 25.34 -22.46 -0.35
C MET A 273 26.69 -21.77 -0.61
N LYS A 274 26.71 -20.67 -1.37
CA LYS A 274 27.94 -19.90 -1.62
C LYS A 274 28.48 -19.20 -0.36
N LEU A 275 27.63 -18.97 0.63
CA LEU A 275 28.00 -18.46 1.94
C LEU A 275 28.32 -19.57 2.95
N ASN A 276 28.43 -20.83 2.51
CA ASN A 276 28.66 -22.01 3.35
C ASN A 276 27.61 -22.26 4.45
N LYS A 277 26.40 -21.69 4.29
CA LYS A 277 25.27 -21.83 5.22
C LYS A 277 24.34 -22.97 4.78
N TYR A 278 24.87 -24.19 4.75
CA TYR A 278 24.18 -25.36 4.17
C TYR A 278 22.90 -25.77 4.92
N HIS A 279 22.85 -25.62 6.25
CA HIS A 279 21.63 -25.91 7.02
C HIS A 279 20.47 -24.97 6.65
N GLU A 280 20.73 -23.66 6.64
CA GLU A 280 19.74 -22.64 6.22
C GLU A 280 19.32 -22.85 4.75
N ALA A 281 20.26 -23.26 3.89
CA ALA A 281 19.98 -23.56 2.48
C ALA A 281 19.03 -24.76 2.34
N LYS A 282 19.22 -25.81 3.15
CA LYS A 282 18.35 -26.99 3.16
C LYS A 282 16.92 -26.62 3.53
N GLU A 283 16.73 -25.85 4.59
CA GLU A 283 15.41 -25.38 5.03
C GLU A 283 14.70 -24.56 3.94
N ALA A 284 15.44 -23.66 3.27
CA ALA A 284 14.91 -22.87 2.17
C ALA A 284 14.44 -23.74 1.00
N ILE A 285 15.23 -24.73 0.57
CA ILE A 285 14.83 -25.64 -0.52
C ILE A 285 13.65 -26.52 -0.12
N GLN A 286 13.65 -27.07 1.09
CA GLN A 286 12.53 -27.89 1.56
C GLN A 286 11.21 -27.10 1.58
N LEU A 287 11.25 -25.84 2.01
CA LEU A 287 10.09 -24.96 1.94
C LEU A 287 9.69 -24.67 0.48
N GLY A 288 10.64 -24.42 -0.41
CA GLY A 288 10.39 -24.25 -1.85
C GLY A 288 9.70 -25.47 -2.48
N LEU A 289 10.20 -26.67 -2.19
CA LEU A 289 9.66 -27.95 -2.65
C LEU A 289 8.27 -28.24 -2.06
N SER A 290 7.92 -27.70 -0.89
CA SER A 290 6.56 -27.82 -0.36
C SER A 290 5.52 -27.12 -1.25
N PHE A 291 5.93 -26.09 -2.01
CA PHE A 291 5.08 -25.41 -2.99
C PHE A 291 5.15 -26.04 -4.38
N GLU A 292 6.35 -26.46 -4.81
CA GLU A 292 6.58 -27.13 -6.10
C GLU A 292 7.37 -28.44 -5.93
N PRO A 293 6.71 -29.56 -5.57
CA PRO A 293 7.41 -30.82 -5.24
C PRO A 293 8.18 -31.46 -6.39
N ASN A 294 7.76 -31.20 -7.63
CA ASN A 294 8.33 -31.83 -8.83
C ASN A 294 9.44 -31.00 -9.49
N ASN A 295 9.92 -29.94 -8.83
CA ASN A 295 10.94 -29.05 -9.38
C ASN A 295 12.32 -29.74 -9.37
N GLN A 296 12.77 -30.19 -10.55
CA GLN A 296 14.00 -30.97 -10.70
C GLN A 296 15.25 -30.20 -10.26
N GLU A 297 15.33 -28.89 -10.54
CA GLU A 297 16.48 -28.07 -10.12
C GLU A 297 16.59 -27.99 -8.59
N MET A 298 15.47 -27.87 -7.89
CA MET A 298 15.44 -27.86 -6.43
C MET A 298 15.77 -29.22 -5.82
N LEU A 299 15.27 -30.31 -6.42
CA LEU A 299 15.58 -31.67 -5.97
C LEU A 299 17.08 -31.97 -6.09
N GLN A 300 17.70 -31.57 -7.21
CA GLN A 300 19.14 -31.68 -7.40
C GLN A 300 19.91 -30.85 -6.37
N MET A 301 19.50 -29.59 -6.15
CA MET A 301 20.13 -28.73 -5.15
C MET A 301 20.01 -29.29 -3.72
N LEU A 302 18.88 -29.92 -3.38
CA LEU A 302 18.71 -30.57 -2.09
C LEU A 302 19.71 -31.72 -1.90
N ALA A 303 19.88 -32.56 -2.92
CA ALA A 303 20.85 -33.67 -2.89
C ALA A 303 22.29 -33.17 -2.74
N ASP A 304 22.66 -32.10 -3.45
CA ASP A 304 23.98 -31.46 -3.32
C ASP A 304 24.21 -30.94 -1.90
N ILE A 305 23.22 -30.25 -1.32
CA ILE A 305 23.30 -29.74 0.06
C ILE A 305 23.48 -30.89 1.06
N GLU A 306 22.74 -31.99 0.90
CA GLU A 306 22.85 -33.16 1.79
C GLU A 306 24.20 -33.88 1.68
N SER A 307 24.75 -33.97 0.47
CA SER A 307 26.11 -34.49 0.24
C SER A 307 27.17 -33.66 0.96
N HIS A 308 27.07 -32.33 0.91
CA HIS A 308 27.98 -31.44 1.62
C HIS A 308 27.87 -31.57 3.15
N LEU A 309 26.64 -31.64 3.67
CA LEU A 309 26.40 -31.80 5.12
C LEU A 309 26.94 -33.13 5.65
N THR A 310 26.77 -34.22 4.92
CA THR A 310 27.28 -35.54 5.31
C THR A 310 28.80 -35.62 5.24
N THR A 311 29.42 -34.99 4.23
CA THR A 311 30.89 -34.91 4.11
C THR A 311 31.50 -34.10 5.26
N SER A 312 30.89 -32.96 5.60
CA SER A 312 31.30 -32.14 6.74
C SER A 312 31.23 -32.92 8.05
N ALA A 313 30.14 -33.67 8.29
CA ALA A 313 29.99 -34.49 9.49
C ALA A 313 31.10 -35.55 9.64
N LYS A 314 31.47 -36.23 8.54
CA LYS A 314 32.53 -37.24 8.55
C LYS A 314 33.92 -36.69 8.85
N SER A 315 34.21 -35.43 8.49
CA SER A 315 35.51 -34.81 8.81
C SER A 315 35.70 -34.53 10.31
N PHE A 316 34.61 -34.42 11.09
CA PHE A 316 34.68 -34.24 12.54
C PHE A 316 34.83 -35.55 13.31
N GLU A 317 34.63 -36.71 12.67
CA GLU A 317 34.67 -38.05 13.31
C GLU A 317 36.03 -38.75 13.23
N GLN A 318 37.12 -38.07 12.83
CA GLN A 318 38.44 -38.69 12.86
C GLN A 318 38.89 -38.99 14.31
N PRO A 319 39.29 -40.25 14.61
CA PRO A 319 39.63 -40.65 15.97
C PRO A 319 40.90 -39.91 16.44
N SER A 320 40.79 -39.25 17.59
CA SER A 320 41.93 -38.68 18.31
C SER A 320 43.03 -39.73 18.47
N GLN A 321 44.15 -39.56 17.76
CA GLN A 321 45.28 -40.46 17.92
C GLN A 321 45.76 -40.40 19.39
N PRO A 322 46.01 -41.56 20.04
CA PRO A 322 46.48 -41.57 21.41
C PRO A 322 47.84 -40.87 21.49
N ILE A 323 47.93 -39.89 22.39
CA ILE A 323 49.15 -39.15 22.70
C ILE A 323 50.20 -40.15 23.20
N PRO A 324 51.41 -40.23 22.61
CA PRO A 324 52.45 -41.12 23.09
C PRO A 324 52.92 -40.63 24.46
N VAL A 325 52.68 -41.43 25.51
CA VAL A 325 53.27 -41.20 26.83
C VAL A 325 54.74 -41.63 26.73
N SER A 326 55.64 -40.65 26.79
CA SER A 326 57.09 -40.84 26.84
C SER A 326 57.57 -40.90 28.28
#